data_AF-A0A6A2SBL1-F1
#
_entry.id   AF-A0A6A2SBL1-F1
#
_cell.length_a   1.000
_cell.length_b   1.000
_cell.length_c   1.000
_cell.angle_alpha   90.00
_cell.angle_beta   90.00
_cell.angle_gamma   90.00
#
_symmetry.space_group_name_H-M   'P 1'
#
loop_
_entity.id
_entity.type
_entity.pdbx_description
1 polymer ?
#
loop_
_entity_poly.entity_id
_entity_poly.type
_entity_poly.pdbx_seq_one_letter_code
_entity_poly.pdbx_strand_id
1 'polypeptide(L)'
;MLVYLLHECPDQLAADMRRVYGLGIYELDPLETAVLAVRLPAGSLIWQKLDVPMAWTLDQYLAAVRIDQMNMWMWGNSDPKKRGPRPEPLPRPGNGATVSASNPSQTADADTAKARTIKPMGLTIEQLDAFMSRDFTDVETKPFTHNE
;
A
#
# COMPACT_ATOMS: atom_id res chain seq x y z
N MET A 1 -14.80 5.80 10.19
CA MET A 1 -13.45 5.33 10.56
C MET A 1 -13.48 4.23 11.62
N LEU A 2 -14.00 4.47 12.83
CA LEU A 2 -14.01 3.46 13.90
C LEU A 2 -14.73 2.15 13.49
N VAL A 3 -15.89 2.24 12.86
CA VAL A 3 -16.64 1.06 12.38
C VAL A 3 -15.80 0.21 11.42
N TYR A 4 -15.05 0.85 10.52
CA TYR A 4 -14.15 0.16 9.60
C TYR A 4 -13.01 -0.54 10.34
N LEU A 5 -12.41 0.09 11.36
CA LEU A 5 -11.36 -0.53 12.16
C LEU A 5 -11.88 -1.73 12.98
N LEU A 6 -13.09 -1.63 13.52
CA LEU A 6 -13.73 -2.74 14.22
C LEU A 6 -14.06 -3.92 13.29
N HIS A 7 -14.27 -3.66 12.00
CA HIS A 7 -14.49 -4.70 11.00
C HIS A 7 -13.18 -5.35 10.54
N GLU A 8 -12.20 -4.55 10.12
CA GLU A 8 -10.97 -5.05 9.49
C GLU A 8 -9.90 -5.52 10.48
N CYS A 9 -9.84 -4.91 11.66
CA CYS A 9 -8.74 -5.11 12.61
C CYS A 9 -9.17 -4.94 14.08
N PRO A 10 -10.19 -5.69 14.56
CA PRO A 10 -10.71 -5.55 15.93
C PRO A 10 -9.66 -5.89 17.00
N ASP A 11 -8.90 -6.97 16.81
CA ASP A 11 -7.91 -7.43 17.79
C ASP A 11 -6.72 -6.46 17.88
N GLN A 12 -6.27 -5.94 16.74
CA GLN A 12 -5.18 -4.97 16.69
C GLN A 12 -5.60 -3.65 17.33
N LEU A 13 -6.83 -3.20 17.09
CA LEU A 13 -7.39 -2.03 17.78
C LEU A 13 -7.44 -2.26 19.29
N ALA A 14 -7.85 -3.45 19.75
CA ALA A 14 -7.94 -3.74 21.18
C ALA A 14 -6.57 -3.72 21.84
N ALA A 15 -5.60 -4.36 21.20
CA ALA A 15 -4.23 -4.39 21.66
C ALA A 15 -3.60 -2.99 21.69
N ASP A 16 -3.80 -2.17 20.66
CA ASP A 16 -3.26 -0.81 20.61
C ASP A 16 -3.91 0.11 21.65
N MET A 17 -5.24 0.05 21.82
CA MET A 17 -5.94 0.82 22.85
C MET A 17 -5.43 0.48 24.25
N ARG A 18 -5.24 -0.81 24.53
CA ARG A 18 -4.71 -1.28 25.81
C ARG A 18 -3.23 -0.91 26.01
N ARG A 19 -2.41 -1.00 24.96
CA ARG A 19 -0.97 -0.74 25.03
C ARG A 19 -0.64 0.76 25.13
N VAL A 20 -1.34 1.60 24.37
CA VAL A 20 -1.03 3.04 24.26
C VAL A 20 -1.74 3.84 25.35
N TYR A 21 -3.01 3.53 25.60
CA TYR A 21 -3.84 4.30 26.53
C TYR A 21 -4.14 3.56 27.84
N GLY A 22 -3.87 2.26 27.92
CA GLY A 22 -4.22 1.46 29.10
C GLY A 22 -5.71 1.10 29.19
N LEU A 23 -6.50 1.40 28.16
CA LEU A 23 -7.97 1.33 28.20
C LEU A 23 -8.49 0.13 27.39
N GLY A 24 -9.59 -0.48 27.85
CA GLY A 24 -10.34 -1.44 27.06
C GLY A 24 -11.29 -0.75 26.08
N ILE A 25 -11.44 -1.27 24.86
CA ILE A 25 -12.36 -0.67 23.87
C ILE A 25 -13.82 -0.67 24.39
N TYR A 26 -14.21 -1.74 25.10
CA TYR A 26 -15.58 -1.92 25.60
C TYR A 26 -15.91 -1.09 26.85
N GLU A 27 -14.91 -0.42 27.44
CA GLU A 27 -15.07 0.44 28.61
C GLU A 27 -15.34 1.90 28.23
N LEU A 28 -15.20 2.24 26.95
CA LEU A 28 -15.24 3.61 26.43
C LEU A 28 -16.50 3.86 25.59
N ASP A 29 -16.92 5.12 25.56
CA ASP A 29 -17.93 5.56 24.60
C ASP A 29 -17.39 5.39 23.15
N PRO A 30 -18.22 5.01 22.17
CA PRO A 30 -17.76 4.86 20.78
C PRO A 30 -17.15 6.14 20.20
N LEU A 31 -17.61 7.32 20.60
CA LEU A 31 -17.05 8.58 20.11
C LEU A 31 -15.67 8.84 20.72
N GLU A 32 -15.50 8.59 22.02
CA GLU A 32 -14.19 8.67 22.68
C GLU A 32 -13.20 7.68 22.08
N THR A 33 -13.65 6.44 21.84
CA THR A 33 -12.86 5.40 21.19
C THR A 33 -12.41 5.85 19.79
N ALA A 34 -13.30 6.45 19.02
CA ALA A 34 -12.97 6.96 17.68
C ALA A 34 -11.89 8.06 17.76
N VAL A 35 -12.01 9.00 18.70
CA VAL A 35 -11.03 10.08 18.88
C VAL A 35 -9.66 9.53 19.25
N LEU A 36 -9.60 8.53 20.13
CA LEU A 36 -8.35 7.88 20.55
C LEU A 36 -7.72 7.04 19.43
N ALA A 37 -8.54 6.33 18.65
CA ALA A 37 -8.08 5.52 17.52
C ALA A 37 -7.41 6.38 16.43
N VAL A 38 -7.93 7.58 16.16
CA VAL A 38 -7.31 8.53 15.20
C VAL A 38 -5.93 9.00 15.67
N ARG A 39 -5.72 9.07 16.98
CA ARG A 39 -4.49 9.61 17.60
C ARG A 39 -3.44 8.55 17.90
N LEU A 40 -3.64 7.31 17.43
CA LEU A 40 -2.67 6.25 17.62
C LEU A 40 -1.31 6.61 17.00
N PRO A 41 -0.20 6.37 17.71
CA PRO A 41 1.12 6.75 17.25
C PRO A 41 1.54 5.94 16.01
N ALA A 42 2.51 6.47 15.27
CA ALA A 42 3.18 5.72 14.22
C ALA A 42 3.79 4.42 14.78
N GLY A 43 3.74 3.34 14.00
CA GLY A 43 4.13 2.01 14.45
C GLY A 43 3.02 1.22 15.15
N SER A 44 1.81 1.77 15.31
CA SER A 44 0.67 1.01 15.85
C SER A 44 0.30 -0.19 14.97
N LEU A 45 -0.19 -1.26 15.62
CA LEU A 45 -0.56 -2.53 14.99
C LEU A 45 -1.66 -2.36 13.94
N ILE A 46 -2.60 -1.44 14.18
CA ILE A 46 -3.63 -1.09 13.19
C ILE A 46 -2.98 -0.58 11.90
N TRP A 47 -2.02 0.34 12.01
CA TRP A 47 -1.35 0.92 10.85
C TRP A 47 -0.51 -0.11 10.10
N GLN A 48 0.12 -1.04 10.82
CA GLN A 48 0.82 -2.18 10.23
C GLN A 48 -0.14 -3.11 9.47
N LYS A 49 -1.30 -3.41 10.04
CA LYS A 49 -2.31 -4.28 9.41
C LYS A 49 -2.90 -3.66 8.15
N LEU A 50 -3.11 -2.35 8.14
CA LEU A 50 -3.62 -1.60 6.99
C LEU A 50 -2.54 -1.27 5.95
N ASP A 51 -1.27 -1.61 6.22
CA ASP A 51 -0.12 -1.31 5.38
C ASP A 51 -0.10 0.16 4.89
N VAL A 52 -0.28 1.10 5.82
CA VAL A 52 -0.22 2.55 5.53
C VAL A 52 1.15 3.11 5.88
N PRO A 53 1.54 4.31 5.39
CA PRO A 53 2.84 4.89 5.73
C PRO A 53 3.08 5.07 7.24
N MET A 54 2.02 5.18 8.04
CA MET A 54 2.10 5.27 9.50
C MET A 54 2.40 3.92 10.19
N ALA A 55 2.47 2.81 9.44
CA ALA A 55 2.80 1.48 9.94
C ALA A 55 4.18 1.40 10.59
N TRP A 56 5.11 2.24 10.14
CA TRP A 56 6.47 2.30 10.67
C TRP A 56 6.68 3.54 11.54
N THR A 57 7.52 3.39 12.56
CA THR A 57 8.05 4.52 13.30
C THR A 57 9.09 5.27 12.47
N LEU A 58 9.40 6.52 12.86
CA LEU A 58 10.47 7.29 12.23
C LEU A 58 11.81 6.54 12.25
N ASP A 59 12.14 5.89 13.37
CA ASP A 59 13.39 5.14 13.51
C ASP A 59 13.46 3.95 12.54
N GLN A 60 12.35 3.26 12.30
CA GLN A 60 12.27 2.18 11.32
C GLN A 60 12.49 2.69 9.90
N TYR A 61 11.91 3.85 9.56
CA TYR A 61 12.19 4.52 8.29
C TYR A 61 13.66 4.90 8.14
N LEU A 62 14.27 5.51 9.17
CA LEU A 62 15.67 5.89 9.15
C LEU A 62 16.60 4.68 9.04
N ALA A 63 16.28 3.59 9.73
CA ALA A 63 17.01 2.32 9.62
C ALA A 63 16.95 1.75 8.20
N ALA A 64 15.76 1.72 7.60
CA ALA A 64 15.60 1.22 6.23
C ALA A 64 16.35 2.11 5.22
N VAL A 65 16.31 3.44 5.37
CA VAL A 65 17.07 4.37 4.51
C VAL A 65 18.57 4.14 4.64
N ARG A 66 19.07 3.90 5.86
CA ARG A 66 20.49 3.59 6.09
C ARG A 66 20.91 2.30 5.39
N ILE A 67 20.07 1.26 5.46
CA ILE A 67 20.33 -0.02 4.78
C ILE A 67 20.36 0.20 3.26
N ASP A 68 19.40 0.93 2.70
CA ASP A 68 19.37 1.22 1.26
C ASP A 68 20.61 1.97 0.79
N GLN A 69 21.06 2.97 1.56
CA GLN A 69 22.29 3.71 1.28
C GLN A 69 23.52 2.82 1.35
N MET A 70 23.62 1.94 2.36
CA MET A 70 24.73 1.00 2.49
C MET A 70 24.77 0.01 1.32
N ASN A 71 23.62 -0.56 0.94
CA ASN A 71 23.50 -1.45 -0.20
C ASN A 71 23.93 -0.75 -1.50
N MET A 72 23.49 0.48 -1.70
CA MET A 72 23.88 1.28 -2.87
C MET A 72 25.38 1.58 -2.88
N TRP A 73 25.97 1.87 -1.71
CA TRP A 73 27.40 2.15 -1.58
C TRP A 73 28.25 0.91 -1.88
N MET A 74 27.88 -0.25 -1.33
CA MET A 74 28.55 -1.53 -1.62
C MET A 74 28.46 -1.89 -3.10
N TRP A 75 27.29 -1.72 -3.70
CA TRP A 75 27.10 -1.92 -5.14
C TRP A 75 27.95 -0.93 -5.95
N GLY A 76 27.92 0.35 -5.60
CA GLY A 76 28.67 1.42 -6.27
C GLY A 76 30.19 1.25 -6.22
N ASN A 77 30.71 0.57 -5.19
CA ASN A 77 32.14 0.30 -5.03
C ASN A 77 32.60 -1.06 -5.57
N SER A 78 31.67 -1.92 -6.00
CA SER A 78 32.01 -3.23 -6.59
C SER A 78 32.66 -3.10 -7.98
N ASP A 79 33.44 -4.09 -8.41
CA ASP A 79 34.05 -4.10 -9.76
C ASP A 79 32.97 -3.99 -10.86
N PRO A 80 33.00 -2.96 -11.73
CA PRO A 80 31.99 -2.76 -12.77
C PRO A 80 31.76 -3.98 -13.68
N LYS A 81 32.78 -4.83 -13.88
CA LYS A 81 32.66 -6.03 -14.74
C LYS A 81 31.98 -7.21 -14.06
N LYS A 82 31.91 -7.22 -12.72
CA LYS A 82 31.32 -8.29 -11.90
C LYS A 82 30.12 -7.80 -11.08
N ARG A 83 29.73 -6.55 -11.27
CA ARG A 83 28.66 -5.89 -10.54
C ARG A 83 27.32 -6.50 -10.96
N GLY A 84 26.59 -7.03 -9.97
CA GLY A 84 25.23 -7.52 -10.16
C GLY A 84 24.21 -6.38 -10.43
N PRO A 85 22.91 -6.70 -10.48
CA PRO A 85 21.88 -5.68 -10.63
C PRO A 85 21.93 -4.64 -9.49
N ARG A 86 21.47 -3.42 -9.78
CA ARG A 86 21.37 -2.36 -8.77
C ARG A 86 20.40 -2.80 -7.68
N PRO A 87 20.75 -2.67 -6.38
CA PRO A 87 19.85 -3.05 -5.31
C PRO A 87 18.61 -2.15 -5.31
N GLU A 88 17.45 -2.78 -5.15
CA GLU A 88 16.19 -2.07 -4.96
C GLU A 88 16.06 -1.62 -3.49
N PRO A 89 15.41 -0.47 -3.23
CA PRO A 89 15.12 -0.04 -1.88
C PRO A 89 14.23 -1.05 -1.15
N LEU A 90 14.38 -1.19 0.16
CA LEU A 90 13.48 -2.02 0.95
C LEU A 90 12.02 -1.57 0.78
N PRO A 91 11.05 -2.51 0.74
CA PRO A 91 9.65 -2.15 0.63
C PRO A 91 9.22 -1.29 1.82
N ARG A 92 8.59 -0.15 1.54
CA ARG A 92 8.05 0.75 2.56
C ARG A 92 6.54 0.52 2.70
N PRO A 93 6.00 0.61 3.91
CA PRO A 93 4.55 0.53 4.09
C PRO A 93 3.81 1.60 3.29
N GLY A 94 2.65 1.25 2.75
CA GLY A 94 1.82 2.17 1.96
C GLY A 94 2.26 2.37 0.52
N ASN A 95 3.40 1.82 0.10
CA ASN A 95 3.80 1.86 -1.31
C ASN A 95 3.08 0.81 -2.17
N GLY A 96 2.21 -0.02 -1.56
CA GLY A 96 1.54 -1.13 -2.21
C GLY A 96 2.53 -2.21 -2.63
N ALA A 97 2.08 -3.46 -2.64
CA ALA A 97 2.87 -4.55 -3.18
C ALA A 97 3.11 -4.37 -4.69
N THR A 98 4.17 -3.66 -5.06
CA THR A 98 5.00 -4.01 -6.21
C THR A 98 6.32 -4.55 -5.69
N VAL A 99 6.27 -5.47 -4.73
CA VAL A 99 7.39 -6.36 -4.51
C VAL A 99 7.15 -7.56 -5.41
N SER A 100 7.55 -7.40 -6.66
CA SER A 100 8.07 -8.55 -7.40
C SER A 100 9.20 -9.09 -6.53
N ALA A 101 8.91 -10.13 -5.75
CA ALA A 101 9.93 -11.06 -5.27
C ALA A 101 10.46 -11.85 -6.48
N SER A 102 10.97 -11.16 -7.50
CA SER A 102 11.59 -11.76 -8.67
C SER A 102 13.06 -11.99 -8.38
N ASN A 103 13.29 -13.00 -7.55
CA ASN A 103 14.17 -14.10 -7.94
C ASN A 103 13.79 -15.32 -7.09
N PRO A 104 13.16 -16.28 -7.75
CA PRO A 104 13.86 -17.54 -7.90
C PRO A 104 13.99 -17.84 -9.39
N SER A 105 15.15 -18.35 -9.79
CA SER A 105 15.26 -19.14 -11.01
C SER A 105 14.20 -20.24 -10.99
N GLN A 106 13.04 -20.02 -11.62
CA GLN A 106 12.07 -21.06 -11.93
C GLN A 106 11.11 -20.56 -13.00
N THR A 107 11.26 -21.17 -14.16
CA THR A 107 10.28 -21.20 -15.25
C THR A 107 8.92 -21.63 -14.72
N ALA A 108 7.90 -20.81 -14.93
CA ALA A 108 6.51 -21.22 -14.81
C ALA A 108 5.72 -20.60 -15.97
N ASP A 109 5.49 -21.43 -16.99
CA ASP A 109 4.37 -21.27 -17.91
C ASP A 109 3.07 -21.30 -17.10
N ALA A 110 2.28 -20.24 -17.18
CA ALA A 110 0.84 -20.29 -16.86
C ALA A 110 0.12 -19.06 -17.41
N ASP A 111 -0.69 -19.34 -18.43
CA ASP A 111 -1.78 -18.55 -18.98
C ASP A 111 -2.50 -17.73 -17.89
N THR A 112 -2.30 -16.42 -17.88
CA THR A 112 -3.05 -15.49 -17.03
C THR A 112 -3.59 -14.34 -17.89
N ALA A 113 -4.89 -14.10 -17.71
CA ALA A 113 -5.70 -13.16 -18.47
C ALA A 113 -4.98 -11.83 -18.73
N LYS A 114 -4.81 -11.49 -20.01
CA LYS A 114 -4.19 -10.25 -20.48
C LYS A 114 -5.01 -9.03 -20.01
N ALA A 115 -4.69 -8.49 -18.85
CA ALA A 115 -5.07 -7.12 -18.50
C ALA A 115 -4.46 -6.21 -19.58
N ARG A 116 -5.32 -5.51 -20.35
CA ARG A 116 -4.89 -4.62 -21.42
C ARG A 116 -4.08 -3.49 -20.80
N THR A 117 -2.75 -3.58 -20.89
CA THR A 117 -1.85 -2.50 -20.51
C THR A 117 -2.13 -1.32 -21.43
N ILE A 118 -2.73 -0.25 -20.88
CA ILE A 118 -2.95 0.99 -21.61
C ILE A 118 -1.61 1.73 -21.63
N LYS A 119 -0.97 1.77 -22.80
CA LYS A 119 0.27 2.55 -22.99
C LYS A 119 -0.09 4.03 -23.02
N PRO A 120 0.51 4.89 -22.18
CA PRO A 120 0.31 6.33 -22.30
C PRO A 120 0.96 6.80 -23.61
N MET A 121 0.14 7.26 -24.55
CA MET A 121 0.61 8.04 -25.72
C MET A 121 0.31 9.51 -25.45
N GLY A 122 1.25 10.38 -25.82
CA GLY A 122 1.00 11.83 -25.80
C GLY A 122 -0.08 12.18 -26.82
N LEU A 123 -1.18 12.80 -26.39
CA LEU A 123 -2.18 13.37 -27.27
C LEU A 123 -1.76 14.77 -27.74
N THR A 124 -2.04 15.10 -29.00
CA THR A 124 -1.95 16.49 -29.46
C THR A 124 -3.16 17.29 -28.97
N ILE A 125 -3.04 18.62 -28.94
CA ILE A 125 -4.09 19.52 -28.43
C ILE A 125 -5.39 19.39 -29.25
N GLU A 126 -5.29 19.21 -30.56
CA GLU A 126 -6.44 18.99 -31.45
C GLU A 126 -7.18 17.68 -31.16
N GLN A 127 -6.44 16.64 -30.78
CA GLN A 127 -7.04 15.35 -30.41
C GLN A 127 -7.74 15.43 -29.05
N LEU A 128 -7.23 16.26 -28.14
CA LEU A 128 -7.86 16.51 -26.85
C LEU A 128 -9.18 17.28 -27.04
N ASP A 129 -9.20 18.32 -27.87
CA ASP A 129 -10.40 19.10 -28.15
C ASP A 129 -11.50 18.24 -28.80
N ALA A 130 -11.14 17.42 -29.79
CA ALA A 130 -12.04 16.47 -30.44
C ALA A 130 -12.54 15.35 -29.50
N PHE A 131 -11.82 15.05 -28.42
CA PHE A 131 -12.24 14.10 -27.40
C PHE A 131 -13.24 14.74 -26.43
N MET A 132 -12.96 15.97 -26.00
CA MET A 132 -13.80 16.72 -25.07
C MET A 132 -15.14 17.14 -25.68
N SER A 133 -15.22 17.22 -27.01
CA SER A 133 -16.47 17.51 -27.73
C SER A 133 -17.38 16.30 -27.92
N ARG A 134 -17.06 15.13 -27.35
CA ARG A 134 -17.89 13.91 -27.46
C ARG A 134 -18.85 13.80 -26.30
N ASP A 135 -20.08 13.41 -26.60
CA ASP A 135 -21.07 13.05 -25.59
C ASP A 135 -20.75 11.66 -25.01
N PHE A 136 -20.47 11.60 -23.71
CA PHE A 136 -20.28 10.34 -22.99
C PHE A 136 -21.62 9.86 -22.46
N THR A 137 -22.08 8.71 -22.97
CA THR A 137 -23.23 8.02 -22.39
C THR A 137 -22.75 7.14 -21.25
N ASP A 138 -23.29 7.36 -20.05
CA ASP A 138 -23.05 6.48 -18.93
C ASP A 138 -23.68 5.10 -19.22
N VAL A 139 -22.94 4.03 -18.98
CA VAL A 139 -23.47 2.68 -19.18
C VAL A 139 -24.27 2.33 -17.93
N GLU A 140 -25.60 2.36 -18.03
CA GLU A 140 -26.47 1.96 -16.93
C GLU A 140 -26.06 0.57 -16.40
N THR A 141 -25.52 0.55 -15.18
CA THR A 141 -25.20 -0.69 -14.48
C THR A 141 -26.52 -1.34 -14.07
N LYS A 142 -26.94 -2.38 -14.79
CA LYS A 142 -28.07 -3.22 -14.38
C LYS A 142 -27.79 -3.77 -12.97
N PRO A 143 -28.68 -3.57 -11.98
CA PRO A 143 -28.47 -4.12 -10.65
C PRO A 143 -28.49 -5.66 -10.72
N PHE A 144 -27.57 -6.27 -9.98
CA PHE A 144 -27.39 -7.73 -9.92
C PHE A 144 -28.62 -8.36 -9.26
N THR A 145 -29.46 -9.05 -10.02
CA THR A 145 -30.58 -9.83 -9.47
C THR A 145 -30.04 -11.20 -9.06
N HIS A 146 -30.11 -11.49 -7.76
CA HIS A 146 -29.87 -12.83 -7.21
C HIS A 146 -31.08 -13.70 -7.57
N ASN A 147 -30.89 -14.70 -8.43
CA ASN A 147 -31.90 -15.73 -8.66
C ASN A 147 -31.73 -16.80 -7.57
N GLU A 148 -32.83 -17.11 -6.87
CA GLU A 148 -32.97 -18.25 -5.95
C GLU A 148 -32.74 -19.59 -6.64
#